data_AF-A0A8T3RCQ5-F1
#
_entry.id   AF-A0A8T3RCQ5-F1
#
_cell.length_a   1.000
_cell.length_b   1.000
_cell.length_c   1.000
_cell.angle_alpha   90.00
_cell.angle_beta   90.00
_cell.angle_gamma   90.00
#
_symmetry.space_group_name_H-M   'P 1'
#
loop_
_entity.id
_entity.type
_entity.pdbx_description
1 polymer ?
#
loop_
_entity_poly.entity_id
_entity_poly.type
_entity_poly.pdbx_seq_one_letter_code
_entity_poly.pdbx_strand_id
1 'polypeptide(L)'
;MIKDVVIHMQNEQPLKADVERMPTAADACLVCTNLRSLNGTKPRWSDHIDSWFMIPMSVIRFVEVPRTSLAGVEGVIPLDPSVSGEAEPHVFEDLEPDADLLRRIREA
;
A
#
# COMPACT_ATOMS: atom_id res chain seq x y z
N MET A 1 -6.11 -3.00 17.27
CA MET A 1 -4.88 -2.75 16.51
C MET A 1 -4.59 -3.81 15.45
N ILE A 2 -4.58 -3.39 14.19
CA ILE A 2 -4.14 -4.11 12.99
C ILE A 2 -2.67 -3.75 12.76
N LYS A 3 -1.79 -4.76 12.68
CA LYS A 3 -0.34 -4.55 12.55
C LYS A 3 0.14 -4.58 11.11
N ASP A 4 1.28 -3.98 10.84
CA ASP A 4 1.98 -4.09 9.54
C ASP A 4 1.12 -3.73 8.32
N VAL A 5 0.25 -2.73 8.48
CA VAL A 5 -0.49 -2.10 7.39
C VAL A 5 0.50 -1.33 6.51
N VAL A 6 0.37 -1.46 5.20
CA VAL A 6 1.20 -0.74 4.23
C VAL A 6 0.45 0.46 3.67
N ILE A 7 1.03 1.64 3.84
CA ILE A 7 0.48 2.92 3.43
C ILE A 7 1.18 3.32 2.13
N HIS A 8 0.44 3.29 1.02
CA HIS A 8 0.95 3.69 -0.29
C HIS A 8 0.63 5.16 -0.52
N MET A 9 1.64 6.03 -0.35
CA MET A 9 1.48 7.48 -0.48
C MET A 9 1.62 7.95 -1.94
N GLN A 10 1.10 9.13 -2.23
CA GLN A 10 1.29 9.79 -3.51
C GLN A 10 2.74 10.25 -3.67
N ASN A 11 3.37 9.82 -4.76
CA ASN A 11 4.72 10.21 -5.18
C ASN A 11 5.83 9.94 -4.14
N GLU A 12 5.58 9.04 -3.20
CA GLU A 12 6.49 8.69 -2.11
C GLU A 12 6.60 7.17 -1.98
N GLN A 13 7.68 6.70 -1.36
CA GLN A 13 7.87 5.28 -1.08
C GLN A 13 6.85 4.78 -0.04
N PRO A 14 6.32 3.54 -0.18
CA PRO A 14 5.38 2.99 0.79
C PRO A 14 6.00 2.83 2.18
N LEU A 15 5.14 2.91 3.21
CA LEU A 15 5.52 2.79 4.62
C LEU A 15 4.70 1.70 5.30
N LYS A 16 5.27 1.06 6.32
CA LYS A 16 4.56 0.17 7.24
C LYS A 16 4.15 0.91 8.50
N ALA A 17 2.98 0.62 9.03
CA ALA A 17 2.50 1.15 10.29
C ALA A 17 1.51 0.20 10.97
N ASP A 18 1.20 0.48 12.23
CA ASP A 18 0.12 -0.18 12.96
C ASP A 18 -1.06 0.80 13.09
N VAL A 19 -2.29 0.33 12.88
CA VAL A 19 -3.51 1.15 12.94
C VAL A 19 -4.50 0.55 13.92
N GLU A 20 -5.29 1.36 14.61
CA GLU A 20 -6.19 0.82 15.63
C GLU A 20 -7.38 0.04 15.05
N ARG A 21 -7.93 0.55 13.94
CA ARG A 21 -9.11 0.01 13.25
C ARG A 21 -8.94 0.10 11.74
N MET A 22 -9.81 -0.58 11.00
CA MET A 22 -9.88 -0.37 9.55
C MET A 22 -10.28 1.08 9.22
N PRO A 23 -9.57 1.73 8.28
CA PRO A 23 -9.99 3.04 7.80
C PRO A 23 -11.29 2.93 7.02
N THR A 24 -12.07 4.00 7.07
CA THR A 24 -13.37 4.16 6.41
C THR A 24 -13.31 5.33 5.44
N ALA A 25 -14.25 5.38 4.49
CA ALA A 25 -14.34 6.50 3.55
C ALA A 25 -14.66 7.86 4.20
N ALA A 26 -15.08 7.87 5.48
CA ALA A 26 -15.38 9.09 6.22
C ALA A 26 -14.17 9.66 6.98
N ASP A 27 -13.06 8.93 7.10
CA ASP A 27 -11.89 9.41 7.84
C ASP A 27 -11.17 10.52 7.05
N ALA A 28 -10.82 11.62 7.73
CA ALA A 28 -10.04 12.71 7.12
C ALA A 28 -8.54 12.39 7.06
N CYS A 29 -8.06 11.61 8.04
CA CYS A 29 -6.67 11.18 8.17
C CYS A 29 -6.60 9.71 8.58
N LEU A 30 -5.57 9.01 8.12
CA LEU A 30 -5.14 7.76 8.71
C LEU A 30 -4.32 8.07 9.96
N VAL A 31 -4.77 7.58 11.11
CA VAL A 31 -4.03 7.67 12.37
C VAL A 31 -3.34 6.34 12.62
N CYS A 32 -2.03 6.38 12.78
CA CYS A 32 -1.22 5.18 12.94
C CYS A 32 -0.06 5.40 13.93
N THR A 33 0.52 4.30 14.37
CA THR A 33 1.70 4.29 15.24
C THR A 33 2.79 3.43 14.62
N ASN A 34 3.99 3.49 15.20
CA ASN A 34 5.07 2.55 14.90
C ASN A 34 5.44 2.57 13.40
N LEU A 35 5.60 3.78 12.85
CA LEU A 35 5.85 4.00 11.43
C LEU A 35 7.27 3.54 11.02
N ARG A 36 7.35 2.76 9.94
CA ARG A 36 8.55 2.09 9.45
C ARG A 36 8.64 2.16 7.93
N SER A 37 9.85 2.08 7.38
CA SER A 37 10.06 1.72 5.97
C SER A 37 9.62 0.27 5.72
N LEU A 38 9.51 -0.15 4.46
CA LEU A 38 9.21 -1.55 4.11
C LEU A 38 10.25 -2.54 4.67
N ASN A 39 11.49 -2.09 4.84
CA ASN A 39 12.59 -2.87 5.44
C ASN A 39 12.55 -2.86 6.98
N GLY A 40 11.54 -2.25 7.59
CA GLY A 40 11.34 -2.21 9.04
C GLY A 40 12.14 -1.12 9.78
N THR A 41 12.91 -0.30 9.07
CA THR A 41 13.72 0.77 9.68
C THR A 41 12.90 2.04 9.91
N LYS A 42 13.27 2.84 10.91
CA LYS A 42 12.62 4.15 11.16
C LYS A 42 12.83 5.09 9.95
N PRO A 43 11.79 5.78 9.45
CA PRO A 43 11.94 6.80 8.42
C PRO A 43 12.88 7.92 8.86
N ARG A 44 13.71 8.45 7.95
CA ARG A 44 14.72 9.48 8.26
C ARG A 44 14.12 10.76 8.85
N TRP A 45 12.91 11.11 8.42
CA TRP A 45 12.21 12.33 8.83
C TRP A 45 11.42 12.16 10.14
N SER A 46 11.42 10.97 10.73
CA SER A 46 10.78 10.71 12.02
C SER A 46 11.83 10.65 13.12
N ASP A 47 11.68 11.48 14.15
CA ASP A 47 12.57 11.49 15.31
C ASP A 47 12.22 10.39 16.32
N HIS A 48 10.93 10.22 16.61
CA HIS A 48 10.41 9.34 17.66
C HIS A 48 9.49 8.26 17.08
N ILE A 49 9.93 6.99 17.15
CA ILE A 49 9.19 5.86 16.55
C ILE A 49 7.88 5.52 17.29
N ASP A 50 7.81 5.89 18.57
CA ASP A 50 6.67 5.72 19.48
C ASP A 50 5.64 6.87 19.37
N SER A 51 5.78 7.73 18.35
CA SER A 51 4.82 8.79 18.07
C SER A 51 3.52 8.28 17.47
N TRP A 52 2.50 9.12 17.59
CA TRP A 52 1.30 9.04 16.79
C TRP A 52 1.51 9.82 15.49
N PHE A 53 1.20 9.20 14.36
CA PHE A 53 1.28 9.81 13.05
C PHE A 53 -0.12 10.02 12.52
N MET A 54 -0.41 11.22 12.03
CA MET A 54 -1.64 11.54 11.32
C MET A 54 -1.30 11.87 9.88
N ILE A 55 -1.73 11.03 8.95
CA ILE A 55 -1.47 11.19 7.52
C ILE A 55 -2.80 11.53 6.83
N PRO A 56 -2.93 12.69 6.16
CA PRO A 56 -4.16 13.04 5.46
C PRO A 56 -4.55 11.98 4.42
N MET A 57 -5.83 11.60 4.35
CA MET A 57 -6.29 10.63 3.34
C MET A 57 -6.05 11.12 1.91
N SER A 58 -6.03 12.44 1.69
CA SER A 58 -5.81 13.06 0.37
C SER A 58 -4.42 12.79 -0.24
N VAL A 59 -3.43 12.45 0.57
CA VAL A 59 -2.06 12.11 0.10
C VAL A 59 -1.81 10.61 0.03
N ILE A 60 -2.77 9.78 0.47
CA ILE A 60 -2.70 8.32 0.40
C ILE A 60 -3.36 7.86 -0.89
N ARG A 61 -2.70 6.99 -1.65
CA ARG A 61 -3.28 6.34 -2.84
C ARG A 61 -4.19 5.19 -2.42
N PHE A 62 -3.68 4.31 -1.58
CA PHE A 62 -4.45 3.23 -0.95
C PHE A 62 -3.73 2.71 0.30
N VAL A 63 -4.48 1.95 1.10
CA VAL A 63 -3.98 1.27 2.29
C VAL A 63 -4.10 -0.23 2.04
N GLU A 64 -2.98 -0.93 2.10
CA GLU A 64 -2.91 -2.38 1.97
C GLU A 64 -2.87 -3.01 3.37
N VAL A 65 -3.78 -3.95 3.60
CA VAL A 65 -3.88 -4.66 4.88
C VAL A 65 -3.71 -6.15 4.63
N PRO A 66 -2.54 -6.72 4.96
CA PRO A 66 -2.29 -8.15 4.77
C PRO A 66 -3.32 -9.00 5.52
N ARG A 67 -3.73 -10.12 4.94
CA ARG A 67 -4.68 -11.05 5.59
C ARG A 67 -4.17 -11.55 6.94
N THR A 68 -2.86 -11.77 7.05
CA THR A 68 -2.20 -12.14 8.31
C THR A 68 -2.36 -11.10 9.40
N SER A 69 -2.42 -9.82 9.03
CA SER A 69 -2.62 -8.70 9.96
C SER A 69 -4.05 -8.57 10.49
N LEU A 70 -5.02 -9.19 9.81
CA LEU A 70 -6.43 -9.21 10.20
C LEU A 70 -6.77 -10.40 11.12
N ALA A 71 -5.85 -11.34 11.32
CA ALA A 71 -6.06 -12.48 12.19
C ALA A 71 -6.30 -12.02 13.64
N GLY A 72 -7.54 -12.16 14.11
CA GLY A 72 -7.95 -11.76 15.46
C GLY A 72 -8.64 -10.39 15.58
N VAL A 73 -8.96 -9.71 14.46
CA VAL A 73 -9.73 -8.46 14.45
C VAL A 73 -11.20 -8.77 14.16
N GLU A 74 -12.07 -8.64 15.17
CA GLU A 74 -13.52 -8.86 15.03
C GLU A 74 -14.17 -7.81 14.11
N GLY A 75 -15.14 -8.24 13.29
CA GLY A 75 -15.97 -7.33 12.47
C GLY A 75 -15.41 -7.00 11.08
N VAL A 76 -14.28 -7.59 10.68
CA VAL A 76 -13.77 -7.48 9.31
C VAL A 76 -14.48 -8.50 8.43
N ILE A 77 -15.11 -8.04 7.35
CA ILE A 77 -15.81 -8.90 6.39
C ILE A 77 -14.78 -9.91 5.86
N PRO A 78 -15.02 -11.23 5.99
CA PRO A 78 -14.13 -12.22 5.40
C PRO A 78 -14.10 -12.01 3.89
N LEU A 79 -12.96 -11.57 3.37
CA LEU A 79 -12.70 -11.65 1.93
C LEU A 79 -12.73 -13.14 1.56
N ASP A 80 -13.60 -13.50 0.62
CA ASP A 80 -13.77 -14.85 0.11
C ASP A 80 -12.39 -15.49 -0.14
N PRO A 81 -12.09 -16.64 0.49
CA PRO A 81 -10.79 -17.30 0.34
C PRO A 81 -10.49 -17.67 -1.11
N SER A 82 -11.51 -17.77 -1.99
CA SER A 82 -11.31 -18.03 -3.42
C SER A 82 -10.59 -16.91 -4.20
N VAL A 83 -10.47 -15.70 -3.63
CA VAL A 83 -9.71 -14.58 -4.23
C VAL A 83 -8.21 -14.65 -3.88
N SER A 84 -7.74 -15.71 -3.20
CA SER A 84 -6.30 -15.97 -3.00
C SER A 84 -5.62 -16.49 -4.27
N GLY A 85 -5.75 -15.77 -5.38
CA GLY A 85 -4.75 -15.89 -6.43
C GLY A 85 -3.49 -15.23 -5.91
N GLU A 86 -2.41 -15.99 -5.69
CA GLU A 86 -1.10 -15.41 -5.94
C GLU A 86 -1.22 -14.72 -7.30
N ALA A 87 -1.07 -13.39 -7.33
CA ALA A 87 -0.91 -12.71 -8.60
C ALA A 87 0.36 -13.32 -9.18
N GLU A 88 0.21 -14.29 -10.09
CA GLU A 88 1.34 -14.75 -10.87
C GLU A 88 1.99 -13.50 -11.43
N PRO A 89 3.33 -13.38 -11.35
CA PRO A 89 3.99 -12.26 -11.97
C PRO A 89 3.50 -12.24 -13.41
N HIS A 90 2.77 -11.18 -13.78
CA HIS A 90 2.54 -10.88 -15.18
C HIS A 90 3.92 -10.64 -15.73
N VAL A 91 4.52 -11.70 -16.29
CA VAL A 91 5.64 -11.61 -17.19
C VAL A 91 5.07 -10.77 -18.31
N PHE A 92 5.41 -9.48 -18.31
CA PHE A 92 5.40 -8.74 -19.56
C PHE A 92 6.35 -9.55 -20.43
N GLU A 93 5.81 -10.39 -21.31
CA GLU A 93 6.59 -10.86 -22.44
C GLU A 93 7.21 -9.58 -23.02
N ASP A 94 8.53 -9.57 -23.19
CA ASP A 94 9.24 -8.51 -23.89
C ASP A 94 8.67 -8.46 -25.31
N LEU A 95 7.51 -7.81 -25.46
CA LEU A 95 6.88 -7.54 -26.73
C LEU A 95 7.80 -6.52 -27.38
N GLU A 96 8.69 -7.03 -28.23
CA GLU A 96 9.47 -6.18 -29.12
C GLU A 96 8.46 -5.28 -29.86
N PRO A 97 8.56 -3.95 -29.72
CA PRO A 97 7.62 -3.06 -30.37
C PRO A 97 7.69 -3.28 -31.89
N ASP A 98 6.54 -3.48 -32.51
CA ASP A 98 6.43 -3.69 -33.96
C ASP A 98 7.13 -2.55 -34.71
N ALA A 99 7.92 -2.91 -35.73
CA ALA A 99 8.63 -1.96 -36.58
C ALA A 99 7.68 -0.95 -37.23
N ASP A 100 6.43 -1.33 -37.48
CA ASP A 100 5.42 -0.43 -38.07
C ASP A 100 4.94 0.64 -37.07
N LEU A 101 4.88 0.33 -35.77
CA LEU A 101 4.60 1.28 -34.70
C LEU A 101 5.72 2.33 -34.58
N LEU A 102 6.98 1.88 -34.64
CA LEU A 102 8.15 2.77 -34.60
C LEU A 102 8.22 3.69 -35.82
N ARG A 103 7.81 3.22 -37.00
CA ARG A 103 7.71 4.07 -38.20
C ARG A 103 6.65 5.15 -38.01
N ARG A 104 5.47 4.78 -37.51
CA ARG A 104 4.34 5.69 -37.33
C ARG A 104 4.60 6.82 -36.32
N ILE A 105 5.37 6.55 -35.26
CA ILE A 105 5.81 7.58 -34.30
C ILE A 105 6.83 8.55 -34.94
N ARG A 106 7.69 8.08 -35.83
CA ARG A 106 8.67 8.93 -36.53
C ARG A 106 8.06 9.85 -37.59
N GLU A 107 6.89 9.49 -38.11
CA GLU A 107 6.19 10.21 -39.18
C GLU A 107 5.12 11.20 -38.65
N ALA A 108 4.86 11.21 -37.34
CA ALA A 108 3.94 12.14 -36.66
C ALA A 108 4.67 13.36 -36.08
#